data_AF-A0A523BFH7-F1
#
_entry.id   AF-A0A523BFH7-F1
#
_cell.length_a   1.000
_cell.length_b   1.000
_cell.length_c   1.000
_cell.angle_alpha   90.00
_cell.angle_beta   90.00
_cell.angle_gamma   90.00
#
_symmetry.space_group_name_H-M   'P 1'
#
loop_
_entity.id
_entity.type
_entity.pdbx_description
1 polymer ?
#
loop_
_entity_poly.entity_id
_entity_poly.type
_entity_poly.pdbx_seq_one_letter_code
_entity_poly.pdbx_strand_id
1 'polypeptide(L)' 'MRKSVYLAEDEYNALEKIAEEDGDNLNNVLRRAVRFFVKYRRLMEEGYRIIPVKVMEISKPEQKGEEQRKDSQDTGASK' A
#
# COMPACT_ATOMS: atom_id res chain seq x y z
N MET A 1 17.85 -9.62 21.50
CA MET A 1 18.19 -11.02 21.18
C MET A 1 17.45 -11.42 19.90
N ARG A 2 18.16 -11.84 18.84
CA ARG A 2 17.51 -12.40 17.64
C ARG A 2 17.13 -13.86 17.93
N LYS A 3 15.96 -14.29 17.47
CA LYS A 3 15.49 -15.68 17.55
C LYS A 3 15.35 -16.23 16.14
N SER A 4 15.74 -17.48 15.95
CA SER A 4 15.52 -18.20 14.70
C SER A 4 14.21 -18.97 14.78
N VAL A 5 13.52 -19.09 13.65
CA VAL A 5 12.32 -19.89 13.49
C VAL A 5 12.57 -20.85 12.34
N TYR A 6 12.18 -22.12 12.53
CA TYR A 6 12.23 -23.13 11.50
C TYR A 6 10.85 -23.21 10.85
N LEU A 7 10.83 -23.19 9.52
CA LEU A 7 9.64 -23.32 8.70
C LEU A 7 9.76 -24.61 7.89
N ALA A 8 8.62 -25.18 7.49
CA ALA A 8 8.66 -26.21 6.46
C ALA A 8 9.19 -25.61 5.15
N GLU A 9 9.84 -26.45 4.33
CA GLU A 9 10.52 -25.99 3.11
C GLU A 9 9.55 -25.33 2.12
N ASP A 10 8.35 -25.90 1.97
CA ASP A 10 7.28 -25.36 1.15
C ASP A 10 6.77 -24.01 1.66
N GLU A 11 6.60 -23.86 2.97
CA GLU A 11 6.23 -22.59 3.61
C GLU A 11 7.30 -21.51 3.44
N TYR A 12 8.58 -21.90 3.59
CA TYR A 12 9.72 -21.00 3.37
C TYR A 12 9.73 -20.50 1.91
N ASN A 13 9.65 -21.42 0.95
CA ASN A 13 9.67 -21.10 -0.47
C ASN A 13 8.49 -20.21 -0.88
N ALA A 14 7.30 -20.43 -0.30
CA ALA A 14 6.14 -19.57 -0.54
C ALA A 14 6.38 -18.13 -0.04
N LEU A 15 6.99 -17.97 1.13
CA LEU A 15 7.30 -16.65 1.69
C LEU A 15 8.44 -15.96 0.95
N GLU A 16 9.44 -16.70 0.48
CA GLU A 16 10.53 -16.18 -0.33
C GLU A 16 9.99 -15.64 -1.66
N LYS A 17 9.10 -16.39 -2.32
CA LYS A 17 8.42 -15.92 -3.53
C LYS A 17 7.61 -14.64 -3.31
N ILE A 18 6.87 -14.54 -2.20
CA ILE A 18 6.14 -13.30 -1.85
C ILE A 18 7.12 -12.13 -1.65
N ALA A 19 8.24 -12.37 -0.99
CA ALA A 19 9.25 -11.35 -0.77
C ALA A 19 9.85 -10.85 -2.09
N GLU A 20 10.13 -11.75 -3.03
CA GLU A 20 10.58 -11.42 -4.37
C GLU A 20 9.54 -10.61 -5.15
N GLU A 21 8.27 -11.05 -5.16
CA GLU A 21 7.16 -10.35 -5.83
C GLU A 21 6.92 -8.94 -5.28
N ASP A 22 7.08 -8.77 -3.97
CA ASP A 22 6.96 -7.47 -3.28
C ASP A 22 8.22 -6.59 -3.43
N GLY A 23 9.33 -7.13 -3.95
CA GLY A 23 10.63 -6.46 -3.95
C GLY A 23 11.15 -6.14 -2.54
N ASP A 24 10.80 -6.98 -1.56
CA ASP A 24 11.10 -6.79 -0.13
C ASP A 24 11.97 -7.94 0.42
N ASN A 25 12.52 -7.77 1.62
CA ASN A 25 13.25 -8.83 2.30
C ASN A 25 12.30 -9.80 3.01
N LEU A 26 12.59 -11.10 2.96
CA LEU A 26 11.84 -12.14 3.67
C LEU A 26 11.56 -11.81 5.15
N ASN A 27 12.54 -11.26 5.88
CA ASN A 27 12.35 -10.84 7.27
C ASN A 27 11.33 -9.72 7.43
N ASN A 28 11.23 -8.79 6.47
CA ASN A 28 10.23 -7.73 6.50
C ASN A 28 8.84 -8.30 6.22
N VAL A 29 8.72 -9.18 5.23
CA VAL A 29 7.47 -9.91 4.94
C VAL A 29 7.01 -10.68 6.18
N LEU A 30 7.89 -11.44 6.81
CA LEU A 30 7.60 -12.17 8.06
C LEU A 30 7.14 -11.24 9.18
N ARG A 31 7.81 -10.10 9.38
CA ARG A 31 7.39 -9.11 10.38
C ARG A 31 6.00 -8.55 10.08
N ARG A 32 5.69 -8.25 8.81
CA ARG A 32 4.36 -7.75 8.40
C ARG A 32 3.30 -8.81 8.65
N ALA A 33 3.55 -10.06 8.25
CA ALA A 33 2.65 -11.18 8.47
C ALA A 33 2.34 -11.40 9.96
N VAL A 34 3.37 -11.41 10.82
CA VAL A 34 3.19 -11.56 12.27
C VAL A 34 2.38 -10.40 12.86
N ARG A 35 2.65 -9.14 12.46
CA ARG A 35 1.86 -7.99 12.93
C ARG A 35 0.39 -8.10 12.51
N PHE A 36 0.14 -8.51 11.26
CA PHE A 36 -1.20 -8.72 10.76
C PHE A 36 -1.91 -9.82 11.55
N PHE A 37 -1.25 -10.96 11.78
CA PHE A 37 -1.81 -12.07 12.53
C PHE A 37 -2.17 -11.68 13.98
N VAL A 38 -1.27 -10.99 14.69
CA VAL A 38 -1.53 -10.51 16.06
C VAL A 38 -2.73 -9.56 16.09
N LYS A 39 -2.81 -8.63 15.15
CA LYS A 39 -3.94 -7.69 15.06
C LYS A 39 -5.24 -8.42 14.71
N TYR A 40 -5.19 -9.37 13.76
CA TYR A 40 -6.31 -10.20 13.36
C TYR A 40 -6.86 -10.98 14.56
N ARG A 41 -5.98 -11.66 15.32
CA ARG A 41 -6.35 -12.41 16.53
C ARG A 41 -7.07 -11.55 17.56
N ARG A 42 -6.50 -10.37 17.87
CA ARG A 42 -7.11 -9.43 18.81
C ARG A 42 -8.52 -9.00 18.35
N LEU A 43 -8.68 -8.64 17.09
CA LEU A 43 -9.97 -8.20 16.55
C LEU A 43 -11.01 -9.32 16.55
N MET A 44 -10.60 -10.56 16.26
CA MET A 44 -11.48 -11.73 16.36
C MET A 44 -11.93 -11.98 17.81
N GLU A 45 -11.05 -11.78 18.78
CA GLU A 45 -11.38 -11.88 20.22
C GLU A 45 -12.33 -10.76 20.67
N GLU A 46 -12.23 -9.57 20.06
CA GLU A 46 -13.16 -8.45 20.26
C GLU A 46 -14.51 -8.63 19.51
N GLY A 47 -14.70 -9.74 18.77
CA GLY A 47 -15.94 -10.06 18.06
C GLY A 47 -16.08 -9.43 16.68
N TYR A 48 -15.03 -8.80 16.15
CA TYR A 48 -15.04 -8.25 14.80
C TYR A 48 -14.92 -9.35 13.75
N ARG A 49 -15.74 -9.26 12.70
CA ARG A 49 -15.55 -10.03 11.47
C ARG A 49 -14.64 -9.27 10.51
N ILE A 50 -13.44 -9.79 10.29
CA ILE A 50 -12.50 -9.21 9.31
C ILE A 50 -12.79 -9.79 7.92
N ILE A 51 -13.01 -8.90 6.94
CA ILE A 51 -13.15 -9.25 5.53
C ILE A 51 -11.90 -8.73 4.81
N PRO A 52 -11.05 -9.60 4.25
CA PRO A 52 -9.93 -9.15 3.44
C PRO A 52 -10.47 -8.54 2.14
N VAL A 53 -10.27 -7.24 1.96
CA VAL A 53 -10.64 -6.53 0.74
C VAL A 53 -9.37 -6.22 -0.04
N LYS A 54 -9.31 -6.62 -1.31
CA LYS A 54 -8.23 -6.24 -2.22
C LYS A 54 -8.35 -4.74 -2.49
N VAL A 55 -7.39 -3.94 -2.02
CA VAL A 55 -7.34 -2.51 -2.32
C VAL A 55 -6.88 -2.37 -3.76
N MET A 56 -7.80 -2.07 -4.68
CA MET A 56 -7.44 -1.63 -6.02
C MET A 56 -6.99 -0.18 -5.94
N GLU A 57 -5.84 0.14 -6.54
CA GLU A 57 -5.38 1.51 -6.67
C GLU A 57 -6.45 2.33 -7.40
N ILE A 58 -7.08 3.25 -6.69
CA ILE A 58 -7.92 4.28 -7.30
C ILE A 58 -6.94 5.30 -7.85
N SER A 59 -6.67 5.22 -9.16
CA SER A 59 -5.95 6.26 -9.88
C SER A 59 -6.57 7.61 -9.56
N LYS A 60 -5.78 8.52 -8.98
CA LYS A 60 -6.22 9.89 -8.67
C LYS A 60 -6.82 10.49 -9.94
N PRO A 61 -8.01 11.12 -9.89
CA PRO A 61 -8.49 11.85 -11.04
C PRO A 61 -7.48 12.96 -11.34
N GLU A 62 -6.96 12.97 -12.56
CA GLU A 62 -6.19 14.11 -13.08
C GLU A 62 -7.07 15.35 -12.91
N GLN A 63 -6.63 16.28 -12.05
CA GLN A 63 -7.12 17.65 -12.11
C GLN A 63 -6.64 18.21 -13.46
N LYS A 64 -7.47 18.06 -14.50
CA LYS A 64 -7.40 18.92 -15.67
C LYS A 64 -7.67 20.32 -15.16
N GLY A 65 -6.60 21.09 -14.99
CA GLY A 65 -6.71 22.54 -14.80
C GLY A 65 -7.49 23.09 -15.99
N GLU A 66 -8.71 23.55 -15.72
CA GLU A 66 -9.48 24.33 -16.67
C GLU A 66 -8.71 25.63 -16.94
N GLU A 67 -8.00 25.66 -18.07
CA GLU A 67 -7.50 26.89 -18.67
C GLU A 67 -8.72 27.61 -19.27
N GLN A 68 -9.47 28.31 -18.42
CA GLN A 68 -10.48 29.24 -18.87
C GLN A 68 -9.83 30.52 -19.41
N ARG A 69 -10.29 30.85 -20.60
CA ARG A 69 -9.78 31.85 -21.54
C ARG A 69 -10.13 33.28 -21.12
N LYS A 70 -9.26 34.19 -21.58
CA LYS A 70 -9.53 35.53 -22.14
C LYS A 70 -10.55 36.41 -21.41
N ASP A 71 -10.04 37.52 -20.89
CA ASP A 71 -10.59 38.87 -21.15
C ASP A 71 -9.37 39.78 -21.40
N SER A 72 -9.14 40.26 -22.63
CA SER A 72 -9.81 41.37 -23.32
C SER A 72 -9.44 42.74 -22.71
N GLN A 73 -8.67 43.50 -23.51
CA GLN A 73 -8.52 44.96 -23.60
C GLN A 73 -8.52 45.81 -22.32
N ASP A 74 -7.42 46.53 -22.06
CA ASP A 74 -7.36 48.01 -22.13
C ASP A 74 -5.89 48.49 -21.93
N THR A 75 -5.33 49.19 -22.92
CA THR A 75 -5.02 50.64 -22.97
C THR A 75 -3.57 51.03 -22.67
N GLY A 76 -2.87 51.48 -23.74
CA GLY A 76 -2.08 52.71 -23.68
C GLY A 76 -0.55 52.59 -23.54
N ALA A 77 0.13 53.39 -24.36
CA ALA A 77 1.54 53.81 -24.32
C ALA A 77 2.59 52.78 -24.80
N SER A 78 3.62 53.10 -25.60
CA SER A 78 4.08 54.33 -26.27
C SER A 78 5.26 53.93 -27.17
N LYS A 79 5.33 54.47 -28.39
CA LYS A 79 6.49 55.16 -29.00
C LYS A 79 6.24 55.47 -30.47
#